data_AF-A0AAV2PSQ7-F1
#
_entry.id   AF-A0AAV2PSQ7-F1
#
_cell.length_a   1.000
_cell.length_b   1.000
_cell.length_c   1.000
_cell.angle_alpha   90.00
_cell.angle_beta   90.00
_cell.angle_gamma   90.00
#
_symmetry.space_group_name_H-M   'P 1'
#
loop_
_entity.id
_entity.type
_entity.pdbx_description
1 polymer ?
#
loop_
_entity_poly.entity_id
_entity_poly.type
_entity_poly.pdbx_seq_one_letter_code
_entity_poly.pdbx_strand_id
1 'polypeptide(L)'
;SLAIIYRGACNQGINPCGDMLCTLGQSCNINILGIPSCECPGPCERVVRPVCGSDGETYDNECELHRARCHLQRDHITLSYYGVCGEEGICAGHICGIGGVCLERQGRPVCECPQCPPQEGPVCGEDGISYDNECELRAEACRAQRKLNIRYPGKCRGCENKKCEFYSICEADEKGKG
;
A
#
# COMPACT_ATOMS: atom_id res chain seq x y z
N SER A 1 16.46 2.08 33.92
CA SER A 1 17.10 0.80 33.58
C SER A 1 17.52 0.85 32.13
N LEU A 2 18.70 0.33 31.78
CA LEU A 2 19.14 0.22 30.39
C LEU A 2 18.71 -1.15 29.85
N ALA A 3 18.14 -1.19 28.64
CA ALA A 3 17.78 -2.41 27.94
C ALA A 3 18.71 -2.61 26.74
N ILE A 4 19.12 -3.86 26.50
CA ILE A 4 19.93 -4.21 25.31
C ILE A 4 18.96 -4.36 24.14
N ILE A 5 19.05 -3.44 23.17
CA ILE A 5 18.10 -3.31 22.04
C ILE A 5 18.49 -4.21 20.86
N TYR A 6 19.78 -4.49 20.70
CA TYR A 6 20.31 -5.36 19.65
C TYR A 6 21.57 -6.07 20.15
N ARG A 7 21.75 -7.34 19.76
CA ARG A 7 22.96 -8.12 20.05
C ARG A 7 23.74 -8.31 18.75
N GLY A 8 24.74 -7.45 18.55
CA GLY A 8 25.65 -7.46 17.41
C GLY A 8 26.54 -6.20 17.42
N ALA A 9 27.42 -6.06 16.45
CA ALA A 9 28.29 -4.88 16.35
C ALA A 9 27.48 -3.68 15.81
N CYS A 10 27.48 -2.53 16.51
CA CYS A 10 26.71 -1.31 16.16
C CYS A 10 27.08 -0.66 14.80
N ASN A 11 27.96 -1.31 14.05
CA ASN A 11 28.61 -0.87 12.83
C ASN A 11 28.30 -1.79 11.63
N GLN A 12 27.40 -2.77 11.78
CA GLN A 12 26.95 -3.62 10.66
C GLN A 12 25.85 -2.98 9.78
N GLY A 13 25.36 -1.77 10.07
CA GLY A 13 24.46 -1.05 9.17
C GLY A 13 23.13 -1.77 8.87
N ILE A 14 22.71 -2.68 9.74
CA ILE A 14 21.46 -3.42 9.56
C ILE A 14 20.31 -2.47 9.89
N ASN A 15 19.51 -2.13 8.87
CA ASN A 15 18.29 -1.37 9.04
C ASN A 15 17.30 -2.21 9.89
N PRO A 16 16.88 -1.77 11.09
CA PRO A 16 15.93 -2.50 11.93
C PRO A 16 14.57 -2.75 11.27
N CYS A 17 14.19 -1.95 10.27
CA CYS A 17 13.01 -2.16 9.44
C CYS A 17 13.25 -3.12 8.26
N GLY A 18 14.49 -3.57 8.03
CA GLY A 18 14.88 -4.35 6.86
C GLY A 18 14.09 -5.65 6.72
N ASP A 19 13.84 -6.36 7.82
CA ASP A 19 13.11 -7.64 7.82
C ASP A 19 11.81 -7.57 8.64
N MET A 20 11.39 -6.37 9.05
CA MET A 20 10.17 -6.19 9.83
C MET A 20 8.94 -6.22 8.92
N LEU A 21 8.09 -7.23 9.11
CA LEU A 21 6.83 -7.38 8.39
C LEU A 21 5.72 -6.65 9.14
N CYS A 22 5.39 -5.44 8.68
CA CYS A 22 4.25 -4.69 9.17
C CYS A 22 2.93 -5.16 8.54
N THR A 23 1.82 -5.02 9.26
CA THR A 23 0.50 -5.43 8.76
C THR A 23 -0.11 -4.35 7.87
N LEU A 24 -1.29 -4.62 7.33
CA LEU A 24 -2.01 -3.79 6.36
C LEU A 24 -1.92 -2.27 6.64
N GLY A 25 -1.34 -1.53 5.70
CA GLY A 25 -1.27 -0.06 5.73
C GLY A 25 -0.33 0.50 6.80
N GLN A 26 0.40 -0.34 7.53
CA GLN A 26 1.42 0.09 8.48
C GLN A 26 2.76 0.28 7.77
N SER A 27 3.49 1.31 8.20
CA SER A 27 4.87 1.52 7.82
C SER A 27 5.79 1.27 9.02
N CYS A 28 6.98 0.73 8.76
CA CYS A 28 7.98 0.59 9.81
C CYS A 28 8.67 1.93 10.04
N ASN A 29 8.55 2.45 11.26
CA ASN A 29 9.25 3.65 11.72
C ASN A 29 10.28 3.26 12.79
N ILE A 30 11.40 3.99 12.84
CA ILE A 30 12.44 3.80 13.86
C ILE A 30 12.40 5.00 14.79
N ASN A 31 12.18 4.77 16.08
CA ASN A 31 12.15 5.85 17.06
C ASN A 31 13.56 6.36 17.41
N ILE A 32 13.64 7.41 18.24
CA ILE A 32 14.93 8.04 18.64
C ILE A 32 15.91 7.09 19.35
N LEU A 33 15.44 5.94 19.84
CA LEU A 33 16.25 4.92 20.50
C LEU A 33 16.73 3.82 19.54
N GLY A 34 16.40 3.92 18.24
CA GLY A 34 16.74 2.91 17.24
C GLY A 34 15.82 1.69 17.27
N ILE A 35 14.67 1.74 17.96
CA ILE A 35 13.73 0.63 18.05
C ILE A 35 12.71 0.75 16.91
N PRO A 36 12.54 -0.28 16.07
CA PRO A 36 11.54 -0.27 15.01
C PRO A 36 10.13 -0.58 15.56
N SER A 37 9.12 0.09 15.03
CA SER A 37 7.70 -0.12 15.31
C SER A 37 6.89 -0.02 14.01
N CYS A 38 5.87 -0.88 13.88
CA CYS A 38 4.89 -0.78 12.81
C CYS A 38 3.78 0.18 13.20
N GLU A 39 3.59 1.23 12.42
CA GLU A 39 2.70 2.34 12.76
C GLU A 39 1.78 2.65 11.60
N CYS A 40 0.51 2.95 11.92
CA CYS A 40 -0.43 3.49 10.94
C CYS A 40 -0.06 4.93 10.57
N PRO A 41 -0.58 5.44 9.44
CA PRO A 41 -0.41 6.84 9.07
C PRO A 41 -0.77 7.79 10.21
N GLY A 42 0.04 8.83 10.38
CA GLY A 42 -0.18 9.87 11.37
C GLY A 42 -1.43 10.71 11.07
N PRO A 43 -1.64 11.79 11.84
CA PRO A 43 -2.72 12.74 11.58
C PRO A 43 -2.70 13.30 10.15
N CYS A 44 -3.83 13.25 9.47
CA CYS A 44 -3.97 13.85 8.15
C CYS A 44 -4.13 15.38 8.27
N GLU A 45 -3.87 16.06 7.15
CA GLU A 45 -4.20 17.47 7.03
C GLU A 45 -5.71 17.67 7.17
N ARG A 46 -6.13 18.76 7.84
CA ARG A 46 -7.54 19.10 8.06
C ARG A 46 -8.19 19.73 6.82
N VAL A 47 -8.06 19.05 5.67
CA VAL A 47 -8.64 19.46 4.39
C VAL A 47 -9.82 18.54 4.09
N VAL A 48 -11.02 19.11 4.00
CA VAL A 48 -12.25 18.37 3.71
C VAL A 48 -12.42 18.24 2.19
N ARG A 49 -12.20 17.04 1.67
CA ARG A 49 -12.41 16.62 0.28
C ARG A 49 -13.00 15.21 0.32
N PRO A 50 -14.32 15.08 0.57
CA PRO A 50 -14.93 13.83 1.01
C PRO A 50 -14.80 12.73 -0.02
N VAL A 51 -14.70 11.50 0.48
CA VAL A 51 -14.65 10.28 -0.32
C VAL A 51 -15.57 9.21 0.25
N CYS A 52 -16.16 8.41 -0.62
CA CYS A 52 -16.96 7.26 -0.24
C CYS A 52 -16.10 5.99 -0.30
N GLY A 53 -16.02 5.28 0.81
CA GLY A 53 -15.35 3.98 0.89
C GLY A 53 -16.19 2.84 0.32
N SER A 54 -15.53 1.73 -0.03
CA SER A 54 -16.18 0.49 -0.44
C SER A 54 -17.01 -0.17 0.68
N ASP A 55 -16.84 0.29 1.92
CA ASP A 55 -17.65 -0.06 3.09
C ASP A 55 -18.92 0.78 3.23
N GLY A 56 -19.14 1.75 2.35
CA GLY A 56 -20.31 2.65 2.38
C GLY A 56 -20.18 3.78 3.39
N GLU A 57 -19.01 3.99 3.99
CA GLU A 57 -18.73 5.07 4.93
C GLU A 57 -18.09 6.26 4.22
N THR A 58 -18.45 7.47 4.66
CA THR A 58 -17.85 8.71 4.16
C THR A 58 -16.65 9.08 5.00
N TYR A 59 -15.53 9.37 4.35
CA TYR A 59 -14.31 9.85 4.97
C TYR A 59 -14.03 11.30 4.55
N ASP A 60 -13.52 12.12 5.48
CA ASP A 60 -13.24 13.56 5.23
C ASP A 60 -12.31 13.78 4.03
N ASN A 61 -11.39 12.84 3.79
CA ASN A 61 -10.50 12.78 2.65
C ASN A 61 -9.88 11.37 2.50
N GLU A 62 -9.14 11.15 1.40
CA GLU A 62 -8.49 9.87 1.11
C GLU A 62 -7.43 9.46 2.15
N CYS A 63 -6.75 10.43 2.78
CA CYS A 63 -5.81 10.13 3.87
C CYS A 63 -6.55 9.54 5.08
N GLU A 64 -7.69 10.12 5.47
CA GLU A 64 -8.50 9.59 6.57
C GLU A 64 -9.10 8.21 6.24
N LEU A 65 -9.46 7.94 4.97
CA LEU A 65 -9.83 6.60 4.52
C LEU A 65 -8.68 5.59 4.73
N HIS A 66 -7.47 5.92 4.26
CA HIS A 66 -6.29 5.05 4.42
C HIS A 66 -5.93 4.84 5.89
N ARG A 67 -6.07 5.89 6.70
CA ARG A 67 -5.80 5.85 8.14
C ARG A 67 -6.80 4.97 8.89
N ALA A 68 -8.10 5.13 8.60
CA ALA A 68 -9.14 4.28 9.15
C ALA A 68 -8.95 2.82 8.76
N ARG A 69 -8.65 2.54 7.48
CA ARG A 69 -8.32 1.21 6.96
C ARG A 69 -7.20 0.53 7.78
N CYS A 70 -6.14 1.27 8.07
CA CYS A 70 -5.02 0.77 8.89
C CYS A 70 -5.45 0.53 10.34
N HIS A 71 -6.08 1.50 11.00
CA HIS A 71 -6.46 1.34 12.41
C HIS A 71 -7.52 0.25 12.64
N LEU A 72 -8.43 0.06 11.69
CA LEU A 72 -9.45 -0.98 11.73
C LEU A 72 -8.95 -2.34 11.25
N GLN A 73 -7.74 -2.41 10.67
CA GLN A 73 -7.16 -3.63 10.09
C GLN A 73 -8.08 -4.30 9.04
N ARG A 74 -8.68 -3.49 8.15
CA ARG A 74 -9.62 -3.96 7.12
C ARG A 74 -9.10 -3.70 5.71
N ASP A 75 -8.48 -4.69 5.07
CA ASP A 75 -7.79 -4.57 3.78
C ASP A 75 -8.70 -4.20 2.60
N HIS A 76 -9.96 -4.60 2.71
CA HIS A 76 -10.98 -4.42 1.69
C HIS A 76 -11.61 -3.03 1.65
N ILE A 77 -11.31 -2.14 2.61
CA ILE A 77 -11.77 -0.73 2.55
C ILE A 77 -10.89 -0.02 1.52
N THR A 78 -11.50 0.38 0.42
CA THR A 78 -10.86 1.06 -0.71
C THR A 78 -11.72 2.25 -1.13
N LEU A 79 -11.13 3.20 -1.86
CA LEU A 79 -11.89 4.30 -2.45
C LEU A 79 -12.89 3.75 -3.48
N SER A 80 -14.18 4.05 -3.31
CA SER A 80 -15.24 3.72 -4.26
C SER A 80 -15.47 4.87 -5.25
N TYR A 81 -15.72 6.07 -4.72
CA TYR A 81 -15.86 7.29 -5.51
C TYR A 81 -15.57 8.54 -4.68
N TYR A 82 -15.26 9.65 -5.34
CA TYR A 82 -15.11 10.95 -4.71
C TYR A 82 -16.49 11.57 -4.41
N GLY A 83 -16.68 12.07 -3.19
CA GLY A 83 -17.96 12.57 -2.69
C GLY A 83 -18.43 11.86 -1.42
N VAL A 84 -19.61 12.25 -0.94
CA VAL A 84 -20.27 11.66 0.24
C VAL A 84 -21.03 10.40 -0.18
N CYS A 85 -21.02 9.37 0.66
CA CYS A 85 -21.80 8.17 0.41
C CYS A 85 -23.31 8.45 0.45
N GLY A 86 -24.04 7.92 -0.52
CA GLY A 86 -25.51 7.90 -0.50
C GLY A 86 -26.21 9.20 -0.90
N GLU A 87 -25.48 10.28 -1.22
CA GLU A 87 -26.06 11.41 -1.95
C GLU A 87 -26.40 10.98 -3.38
N GLU A 88 -27.49 11.50 -3.98
CA GLU A 88 -27.93 11.17 -5.36
C GLU A 88 -26.98 11.74 -6.44
N GLY A 89 -25.73 11.29 -6.43
CA GLY A 89 -24.72 11.57 -7.43
C GLY A 89 -24.66 10.47 -8.49
N ILE A 90 -24.09 10.79 -9.65
CA ILE A 90 -23.97 9.86 -10.79
C ILE A 90 -23.22 8.56 -10.43
N CYS A 91 -22.27 8.63 -9.50
CA CYS A 91 -21.52 7.48 -9.00
C CYS A 91 -22.14 6.80 -7.76
N ALA A 92 -23.21 7.36 -7.19
CA ALA A 92 -23.86 6.79 -6.03
C ALA A 92 -24.52 5.45 -6.41
N GLY A 93 -24.12 4.39 -5.71
CA GLY A 93 -24.59 3.03 -5.99
C GLY A 93 -24.00 2.39 -7.26
N HIS A 94 -23.10 3.08 -8.00
CA HIS A 94 -22.41 2.48 -9.14
C HIS A 94 -21.18 1.70 -8.64
N ILE A 95 -21.17 0.39 -8.88
CA ILE A 95 -20.12 -0.51 -8.39
C ILE A 95 -19.07 -0.70 -9.49
N CYS A 96 -17.83 -0.34 -9.20
CA CYS A 96 -16.69 -0.62 -10.07
C CYS A 96 -16.05 -1.97 -9.75
N GLY A 97 -15.33 -2.52 -10.73
CA GLY A 97 -14.52 -3.73 -10.56
C GLY A 97 -13.34 -3.51 -9.59
N ILE A 98 -12.49 -4.53 -9.45
CA ILE A 98 -11.39 -4.52 -8.46
C ILE A 98 -10.56 -3.23 -8.61
N GLY A 99 -10.42 -2.45 -7.53
CA GLY A 99 -9.60 -1.24 -7.49
C GLY A 99 -10.05 -0.10 -8.41
N GLY A 100 -11.20 -0.20 -9.06
CA GLY A 100 -11.75 0.85 -9.91
C GLY A 100 -12.45 1.93 -9.09
N VAL A 101 -12.25 3.19 -9.49
CA VAL A 101 -12.90 4.36 -8.89
C VAL A 101 -13.94 4.89 -9.86
N CYS A 102 -15.16 5.13 -9.38
CA CYS A 102 -16.19 5.76 -10.21
C CYS A 102 -15.95 7.28 -10.31
N LEU A 103 -15.97 7.78 -11.54
CA LEU A 103 -15.90 9.19 -11.89
C LEU A 103 -17.06 9.58 -12.80
N GLU A 104 -17.51 10.82 -12.70
CA GLU A 104 -18.44 11.39 -13.67
C GLU A 104 -17.70 11.83 -14.94
N ARG A 105 -18.10 11.31 -16.09
CA ARG A 105 -17.68 11.79 -17.41
C ARG A 105 -18.89 12.09 -18.27
N GLN A 106 -19.06 13.35 -18.66
CA GLN A 106 -20.16 13.79 -19.53
C GLN A 106 -21.55 13.35 -19.01
N GLY A 107 -21.78 13.47 -17.69
CA GLY A 107 -23.04 13.09 -17.07
C GLY A 107 -23.28 11.58 -16.94
N ARG A 108 -22.24 10.75 -17.05
CA ARG A 108 -22.32 9.28 -16.92
C ARG A 108 -21.28 8.75 -15.94
N PRO A 109 -21.57 7.64 -15.24
CA PRO A 109 -20.58 6.98 -14.39
C PRO A 109 -19.59 6.22 -15.26
N VAL A 110 -18.30 6.42 -15.00
CA VAL A 110 -17.20 5.70 -15.65
C VAL A 110 -16.26 5.19 -14.58
N CYS A 111 -15.93 3.89 -14.64
CA CYS A 111 -14.93 3.30 -13.77
C CYS A 111 -13.54 3.47 -14.38
N GLU A 112 -12.66 4.16 -13.66
CA GLU A 112 -11.28 4.37 -14.05
C GLU A 112 -10.34 3.78 -12.99
N CYS A 113 -9.20 3.23 -13.42
CA CYS A 113 -8.15 2.83 -12.48
C CYS A 113 -7.42 4.07 -11.93
N PRO A 114 -6.92 4.02 -10.69
CA PRO A 114 -6.31 5.17 -10.03
C PRO A 114 -5.12 5.72 -10.82
N GLN A 115 -5.00 7.05 -10.81
CA GLN A 115 -3.84 7.77 -11.34
C GLN A 115 -2.88 8.04 -10.19
N CYS A 116 -1.66 7.52 -10.30
CA CYS A 116 -0.74 7.48 -9.19
C CYS A 116 0.27 8.63 -9.25
N PRO A 117 0.33 9.50 -8.23
CA PRO A 117 1.43 10.44 -8.09
C PRO A 117 2.71 9.68 -7.73
N PRO A 118 3.91 10.25 -7.99
CA PRO A 118 5.18 9.66 -7.60
C PRO A 118 5.38 9.84 -6.09
N GLN A 119 4.67 9.08 -5.26
CA GLN A 119 4.75 9.18 -3.81
C GLN A 119 4.60 7.80 -3.15
N GLU A 120 5.30 7.65 -2.02
CA GLU A 120 5.40 6.48 -1.15
C GLU A 120 6.26 5.35 -1.74
N GLY A 121 7.41 5.05 -1.13
CA GLY A 121 8.46 4.21 -1.71
C GLY A 121 8.01 2.81 -2.19
N PRO A 122 8.93 2.06 -2.84
CA PRO A 122 8.58 0.84 -3.55
C PRO A 122 7.95 -0.21 -2.63
N VAL A 123 7.11 -1.07 -3.20
CA VAL A 123 6.49 -2.20 -2.50
C VAL A 123 6.69 -3.49 -3.30
N CYS A 124 6.79 -4.61 -2.61
CA CYS A 124 6.85 -5.92 -3.23
C CYS A 124 5.46 -6.55 -3.22
N GLY A 125 4.93 -6.88 -4.39
CA GLY A 125 3.66 -7.60 -4.53
C GLY A 125 3.76 -9.07 -4.17
N GLU A 126 2.63 -9.70 -3.86
CA GLU A 126 2.54 -11.16 -3.68
C GLU A 126 2.85 -11.95 -4.97
N ASP A 127 2.78 -11.30 -6.13
CA ASP A 127 3.22 -11.82 -7.42
C ASP A 127 4.76 -11.80 -7.60
N GLY A 128 5.50 -11.28 -6.62
CA GLY A 128 6.96 -11.19 -6.67
C GLY A 128 7.48 -10.06 -7.55
N ILE A 129 6.63 -9.08 -7.88
CA ILE A 129 6.99 -7.91 -8.68
C ILE A 129 7.13 -6.68 -7.77
N SER A 130 8.20 -5.89 -7.97
CA SER A 130 8.35 -4.59 -7.33
C SER A 130 7.51 -3.54 -8.05
N TYR A 131 6.72 -2.80 -7.30
CA TYR A 131 5.98 -1.63 -7.77
C TYR A 131 6.59 -0.38 -7.17
N ASP A 132 6.59 0.72 -7.92
CA ASP A 132 7.23 1.98 -7.48
C ASP A 132 6.60 2.55 -6.20
N ASN A 133 5.31 2.28 -5.99
CA ASN A 133 4.54 2.64 -4.81
C ASN A 133 3.30 1.74 -4.64
N GLU A 134 2.59 1.87 -3.52
CA GLU A 134 1.35 1.12 -3.26
C GLU A 134 0.24 1.45 -4.27
N CYS A 135 0.15 2.70 -4.74
CA CYS A 135 -0.87 3.09 -5.73
C CYS A 135 -0.66 2.34 -7.06
N GLU A 136 0.57 2.24 -7.56
CA GLU A 136 0.89 1.54 -8.81
C GLU A 136 0.54 0.05 -8.74
N LEU A 137 0.77 -0.59 -7.59
CA LEU A 137 0.33 -1.98 -7.35
C LEU A 137 -1.19 -2.09 -7.45
N ARG A 138 -1.94 -1.17 -6.82
CA ARG A 138 -3.42 -1.15 -6.89
C ARG A 138 -3.92 -0.83 -8.30
N ALA A 139 -3.24 0.06 -9.03
CA ALA A 139 -3.57 0.39 -10.41
C ALA A 139 -3.38 -0.84 -11.32
N GLU A 140 -2.31 -1.62 -11.11
CA GLU A 140 -2.12 -2.88 -11.82
C GLU A 140 -3.20 -3.91 -11.47
N ALA A 141 -3.53 -4.06 -10.18
CA ALA A 141 -4.64 -4.92 -9.74
C ALA A 141 -5.96 -4.56 -10.44
N CYS A 142 -6.21 -3.26 -10.62
CA CYS A 142 -7.37 -2.75 -11.34
C CYS A 142 -7.32 -3.04 -12.84
N ARG A 143 -6.21 -2.76 -13.53
CA ARG A 143 -6.10 -3.04 -14.97
C ARG A 143 -6.20 -4.53 -15.27
N ALA A 144 -5.61 -5.36 -14.43
CA ALA A 144 -5.64 -6.82 -14.56
C ALA A 144 -6.92 -7.48 -14.03
N GLN A 145 -7.79 -6.71 -13.36
CA GLN A 145 -9.00 -7.20 -12.68
C GLN A 145 -8.72 -8.44 -11.80
N ARG A 146 -7.66 -8.36 -10.99
CA ARG A 146 -7.21 -9.46 -10.12
C ARG A 146 -6.77 -8.90 -8.77
N LYS A 147 -7.15 -9.59 -7.67
CA LYS A 147 -6.65 -9.24 -6.33
C LYS A 147 -5.13 -9.41 -6.29
N LEU A 148 -4.45 -8.35 -5.90
CA LEU A 148 -3.01 -8.30 -5.70
C LEU A 148 -2.74 -7.53 -4.41
N ASN A 149 -2.07 -8.18 -3.45
CA ASN A 149 -1.72 -7.54 -2.19
C ASN A 149 -0.21 -7.25 -2.14
N ILE A 150 0.14 -6.31 -1.26
CA ILE A 150 1.53 -6.09 -0.87
C ILE A 150 1.99 -7.26 -0.01
N ARG A 151 3.13 -7.85 -0.36
CA ARG A 151 3.85 -8.82 0.46
C ARG A 151 4.65 -8.13 1.56
N TYR A 152 5.39 -7.08 1.21
CA TYR A 152 6.12 -6.23 2.16
C TYR A 152 6.50 -4.87 1.53
N PRO A 153 6.77 -3.84 2.35
CA PRO A 153 7.38 -2.59 1.89
C PRO A 153 8.81 -2.82 1.37
N GLY A 154 9.20 -2.12 0.31
CA GLY A 154 10.50 -2.25 -0.37
C GLY A 154 10.43 -3.03 -1.69
N LYS A 155 11.53 -3.04 -2.45
CA LYS A 155 11.64 -3.85 -3.68
C LYS A 155 11.67 -5.34 -3.35
N CYS A 156 11.11 -6.16 -4.23
CA CYS A 156 11.22 -7.61 -4.15
C CYS A 156 12.68 -8.05 -4.25
N ARG A 157 13.03 -9.07 -3.46
CA ARG A 157 14.35 -9.70 -3.44
C ARG A 157 14.31 -11.04 -4.19
N GLY A 158 14.18 -11.00 -5.51
CA GLY A 158 13.90 -12.20 -6.34
C GLY A 158 14.87 -13.38 -6.21
N CYS A 159 16.13 -13.11 -5.88
CA CYS A 159 17.16 -14.13 -5.67
C CYS A 159 17.37 -14.52 -4.20
N GLU A 160 16.66 -13.87 -3.28
CA GLU A 160 16.80 -14.17 -1.86
C GLU A 160 16.35 -15.60 -1.59
N ASN A 161 17.21 -16.36 -0.91
CA ASN A 161 17.01 -17.78 -0.58
C ASN A 161 16.90 -18.74 -1.78
N LYS A 162 17.17 -18.31 -3.02
CA LYS A 162 17.24 -19.22 -4.16
C LYS A 162 18.55 -20.01 -4.15
N LYS A 163 18.44 -21.33 -4.09
CA LYS A 163 19.57 -22.24 -4.35
C LYS A 163 19.59 -22.60 -5.82
N CYS A 164 20.51 -21.98 -6.53
CA CYS A 164 20.80 -22.33 -7.92
C CYS A 164 21.53 -23.67 -7.96
N GLU A 165 21.15 -24.55 -8.88
CA GLU A 165 21.86 -25.83 -9.08
C GLU A 165 23.14 -25.61 -9.91
N PHE A 166 24.19 -26.40 -9.66
CA PHE A 166 25.49 -26.25 -10.33
C PHE A 166 26.13 -24.86 -10.10
N TYR A 167 26.99 -24.41 -11.03
CA TYR A 167 27.64 -23.09 -11.01
C TYR A 167 26.71 -21.96 -11.53
N SER A 168 25.40 -22.11 -11.45
CA SER A 168 24.47 -21.09 -11.95
C SER A 168 24.31 -19.93 -10.97
N ILE A 169 24.07 -18.73 -11.51
CA ILE A 169 23.92 -17.47 -10.78
C ILE A 169 22.48 -17.00 -10.94
N CYS A 170 21.85 -16.55 -9.85
CA CYS A 170 20.55 -15.89 -9.90
C CYS A 170 20.75 -14.40 -10.12
N GLU A 171 20.06 -13.83 -11.10
CA GLU A 171 19.99 -12.40 -11.36
C GLU A 171 18.53 -11.96 -11.30
N ALA A 172 18.27 -10.88 -10.57
CA ALA A 172 16.95 -10.26 -10.55
C ALA A 172 16.84 -9.22 -11.67
N ASP A 173 15.70 -9.19 -12.35
CA ASP A 173 15.37 -8.15 -13.32
C ASP A 173 15.15 -6.78 -12.64
N GLU A 174 14.93 -5.74 -13.44
CA GLU A 174 14.70 -4.38 -12.93
C GLU A 174 13.47 -4.27 -11.99
N LYS A 175 12.55 -5.23 -12.08
CA LYS A 175 11.36 -5.34 -11.22
C LYS A 175 11.60 -6.23 -9.99
N GLY A 176 12.82 -6.71 -9.77
CA GLY A 176 13.20 -7.52 -8.62
C GLY A 176 12.77 -8.99 -8.74
N LYS A 177 12.40 -9.47 -9.93
CA LYS A 177 12.08 -10.88 -10.19
C LYS A 177 13.35 -11.63 -10.59
N GLY A 178 13.71 -12.67 -9.83
CA GLY A 178 14.84 -13.57 -10.10
C GLY A 178 14.41 -15.02 -10.23
#